data_AF-A0A1K1Q349-F1
#
_entry.id   AF-A0A1K1Q349-F1
#
_cell.length_a   1.000
_cell.length_b   1.000
_cell.length_c   1.000
_cell.angle_alpha   90.00
_cell.angle_beta   90.00
_cell.angle_gamma   90.00
#
_symmetry.space_group_name_H-M   'P 1'
#
loop_
_entity.id
_entity.type
_entity.pdbx_description
1 polymer ?
#
loop_
_entity_poly.entity_id
_entity_poly.type
_entity_poly.pdbx_seq_one_letter_code
_entity_poly.pdbx_strand_id
1 'polypeptide(L)'
;MSNSIKDSAQAFAVNQVLKYVDSNPQEAFPKLLDWADKFDKDNLYLTQRQQIRKVMEQPDSNWMRLINSLWTDIDSEVRKVFFRNFIVNASLLGSRKQVAIISFF
;
A
#
# COMPACT_ATOMS: atom_id res chain seq x y z
N MET A 1 -12.60 -9.53 22.87
CA MET A 1 -11.92 -8.28 23.26
C MET A 1 -10.56 -8.08 22.57
N SER A 2 -9.73 -9.12 22.40
CA SER A 2 -8.44 -9.03 21.68
C SER A 2 -8.54 -8.53 20.23
N ASN A 3 -9.57 -8.97 19.50
CA ASN A 3 -9.79 -8.55 18.10
C ASN A 3 -10.04 -7.06 17.97
N SER A 4 -10.86 -6.46 18.85
CA SER A 4 -11.17 -5.02 18.82
C SER A 4 -9.91 -4.14 18.97
N ILE A 5 -8.99 -4.50 19.87
CA ILE A 5 -7.72 -3.77 20.05
C ILE A 5 -6.81 -3.94 18.82
N LYS A 6 -6.72 -5.16 18.28
CA LYS A 6 -5.95 -5.44 17.05
C LYS A 6 -6.52 -4.69 15.83
N ASP A 7 -7.84 -4.66 15.70
CA ASP A 7 -8.57 -3.94 14.64
C ASP A 7 -8.38 -2.43 14.77
N SER A 8 -8.41 -1.90 16.00
CA SER A 8 -8.15 -0.48 16.29
C SER A 8 -6.72 -0.08 15.93
N ALA A 9 -5.73 -0.91 16.29
CA ALA A 9 -4.33 -0.68 15.94
C ALA A 9 -4.10 -0.75 14.43
N GLN A 10 -4.77 -1.66 13.74
CA GLN A 10 -4.71 -1.79 12.29
C GLN A 10 -5.36 -0.59 11.59
N ALA A 11 -6.54 -0.16 12.04
CA ALA A 11 -7.22 1.03 11.52
C ALA A 11 -6.37 2.29 11.74
N PHE A 12 -5.73 2.43 12.91
CA PHE A 12 -4.79 3.51 13.18
C PHE A 12 -3.60 3.49 12.21
N ALA A 13 -2.98 2.33 12.00
CA ALA A 13 -1.86 2.19 11.08
C ALA A 13 -2.24 2.55 9.63
N VAL A 14 -3.42 2.09 9.17
CA VAL A 14 -3.96 2.46 7.85
C VAL A 14 -4.18 3.97 7.73
N ASN A 15 -4.75 4.59 8.75
CA ASN A 15 -4.97 6.04 8.75
C ASN A 15 -3.66 6.83 8.73
N GLN A 16 -2.59 6.35 9.37
CA GLN A 16 -1.27 7.00 9.27
C GLN A 16 -0.67 6.89 7.86
N VAL A 17 -0.88 5.77 7.19
CA VAL A 17 -0.35 5.53 5.83
C VAL A 17 -1.02 6.41 4.81
N LEU A 18 -2.34 6.58 4.95
CA LEU A 18 -3.11 7.48 4.09
C LEU A 18 -2.70 8.94 4.22
N LYS A 19 -2.05 9.37 5.31
CA LYS A 19 -1.46 10.71 5.40
C LYS A 19 -0.27 10.89 4.47
N TYR A 20 0.51 9.84 4.21
CA TYR A 20 1.62 9.91 3.26
C TYR A 20 1.12 10.07 1.82
N VAL A 21 -0.09 9.59 1.50
CA VAL A 21 -0.70 9.72 0.16
C VAL A 21 -0.93 11.17 -0.25
N ASP A 22 -1.05 12.10 0.71
CA ASP A 22 -1.16 13.54 0.44
C ASP A 22 0.19 14.25 0.30
N SER A 23 1.28 13.60 0.68
CA SER A 23 2.62 14.18 0.60
C SER A 23 3.15 14.15 -0.84
N ASN A 24 4.23 14.88 -1.11
CA ASN A 24 4.91 14.84 -2.42
C ASN A 24 5.24 13.38 -2.79
N PRO A 25 4.98 12.91 -4.03
CA PRO A 25 5.25 11.55 -4.48
C PRO A 25 6.67 11.05 -4.15
N GLN A 26 7.68 11.92 -4.23
CA GLN A 26 9.07 11.55 -3.92
C GLN A 26 9.28 11.14 -2.45
N GLU A 27 8.49 11.69 -1.54
CA GLU A 27 8.51 11.29 -0.13
C GLU A 27 7.49 10.21 0.19
N ALA A 28 6.32 10.30 -0.42
CA ALA A 28 5.20 9.41 -0.18
C ALA A 28 5.54 7.98 -0.58
N PHE A 29 6.06 7.80 -1.80
CA PHE A 29 6.21 6.50 -2.40
C PHE A 29 7.21 5.59 -1.68
N PRO A 30 8.43 6.06 -1.29
CA PRO A 30 9.33 5.27 -0.44
C PRO A 30 8.69 4.85 0.88
N LYS A 31 8.00 5.77 1.58
CA LYS A 31 7.36 5.50 2.88
C LYS A 31 6.20 4.49 2.74
N LEU A 32 5.43 4.58 1.65
CA LEU A 32 4.35 3.65 1.36
C LEU A 32 4.88 2.23 1.09
N LEU A 33 6.01 2.09 0.39
CA LEU A 33 6.66 0.80 0.16
C LEU A 33 7.26 0.20 1.44
N ASP A 34 7.97 1.00 2.23
CA ASP A 34 8.51 0.56 3.53
C ASP A 34 7.38 0.13 4.48
N TRP A 35 6.22 0.77 4.39
CA TRP A 35 5.05 0.34 5.12
C TRP A 35 4.46 -0.97 4.58
N ALA A 36 4.39 -1.14 3.26
CA ALA A 36 3.95 -2.37 2.64
C ALA A 36 4.84 -3.56 3.08
N ASP A 37 6.15 -3.35 3.22
CA ASP A 37 7.08 -4.35 3.75
C ASP A 37 6.71 -4.81 5.17
N LYS A 38 6.28 -3.89 6.04
CA LYS A 38 5.88 -4.21 7.42
C LYS A 38 4.54 -4.94 7.50
N PHE A 39 3.67 -4.73 6.53
CA PHE A 39 2.32 -5.28 6.51
C PHE A 39 2.23 -6.64 5.80
N ASP A 40 2.99 -6.83 4.74
CA ASP A 40 3.09 -8.06 3.95
C ASP A 40 4.02 -9.08 4.63
N LYS A 41 3.66 -9.50 5.85
CA LYS A 41 4.49 -10.40 6.69
C LYS A 41 4.77 -11.75 6.06
N ASP A 42 3.86 -12.22 5.21
CA ASP A 42 3.95 -13.51 4.53
C ASP A 42 4.57 -13.38 3.13
N ASN A 43 5.07 -12.18 2.78
CA ASN A 43 5.72 -11.88 1.50
C ASN A 43 4.85 -12.21 0.27
N LEU A 44 3.52 -12.12 0.39
CA LEU A 44 2.57 -12.37 -0.70
C LEU A 44 2.79 -11.43 -1.90
N TYR A 45 3.38 -10.25 -1.65
CA TYR A 45 3.63 -9.23 -2.66
C TYR A 45 5.12 -8.87 -2.80
N LEU A 46 6.04 -9.73 -2.33
CA LEU A 46 7.47 -9.44 -2.36
C LEU A 46 7.97 -9.09 -3.77
N THR A 47 7.59 -9.88 -4.79
CA THR A 47 8.00 -9.64 -6.18
C THR A 47 7.50 -8.29 -6.67
N GLN A 48 6.24 -7.94 -6.42
CA GLN A 48 5.66 -6.67 -6.83
C GLN A 48 6.38 -5.51 -6.13
N ARG A 49 6.61 -5.60 -4.82
CA ARG A 49 7.35 -4.58 -4.05
C ARG A 49 8.77 -4.38 -4.59
N GLN A 50 9.48 -5.46 -4.91
CA GLN A 50 10.83 -5.38 -5.50
C GLN A 50 10.83 -4.74 -6.90
N GLN A 51 9.87 -5.07 -7.75
CA GLN A 51 9.76 -4.45 -9.08
C GLN A 51 9.45 -2.96 -8.97
N ILE A 52 8.57 -2.56 -8.05
CA ILE A 52 8.29 -1.15 -7.80
C ILE A 52 9.56 -0.42 -7.33
N ARG A 53 10.37 -1.01 -6.44
CA ARG A 53 11.65 -0.42 -6.02
C ARG A 53 12.62 -0.23 -7.19
N LYS A 54 12.72 -1.19 -8.11
CA LYS A 54 13.52 -1.05 -9.34
C LYS A 54 13.04 0.09 -10.24
N VAL A 55 11.73 0.30 -10.33
CA VAL A 55 11.17 1.44 -11.08
C VAL A 55 11.63 2.77 -10.46
N MET A 56 11.71 2.85 -9.13
CA MET A 56 12.16 4.08 -8.45
C MET A 56 13.63 4.40 -8.69
N GLU A 57 14.46 3.41 -9.03
CA GLU A 57 15.86 3.62 -9.44
C GLU A 57 15.97 4.23 -10.84
N GLN A 58 14.86 4.31 -11.58
CA GLN A 58 14.77 4.82 -12.96
C GLN A 58 13.79 6.01 -13.03
N PRO A 59 14.18 7.18 -12.50
CA PRO A 59 13.27 8.32 -12.33
C PRO A 59 12.70 8.85 -13.65
N ASP A 60 13.42 8.68 -14.76
CA ASP A 60 13.03 9.14 -16.10
C ASP A 60 12.16 8.14 -16.87
N SER A 61 11.89 6.96 -16.29
CA SER A 61 11.12 5.91 -16.92
C SER A 61 9.63 6.27 -17.07
N ASN A 62 8.96 5.67 -18.06
CA ASN A 62 7.51 5.81 -18.22
C ASN A 62 6.74 5.31 -16.98
N TRP A 63 7.29 4.32 -16.27
CA TRP A 63 6.68 3.79 -15.05
C TRP A 63 6.77 4.79 -13.89
N MET A 64 7.90 5.47 -13.72
CA MET A 64 7.99 6.53 -12.71
C MET A 64 7.11 7.72 -13.09
N ARG A 65 6.97 8.03 -14.39
CA ARG A 65 6.01 9.04 -14.87
C ARG A 65 4.57 8.68 -14.48
N LEU A 66 4.17 7.42 -14.66
CA LEU A 66 2.85 6.93 -14.23
C LEU A 66 2.67 7.03 -12.70
N ILE A 67 3.69 6.67 -11.92
CA ILE A 67 3.62 6.81 -10.45
C ILE A 67 3.41 8.28 -10.08
N ASN A 68 4.18 9.19 -10.65
CA ASN A 68 4.04 10.63 -10.41
C ASN A 68 2.67 11.16 -10.85
N SER A 69 2.11 10.62 -11.94
CA SER A 69 0.81 11.06 -12.46
C SER A 69 -0.34 10.75 -11.50
N LEU A 70 -0.19 9.77 -10.60
CA LEU A 70 -1.15 9.54 -9.51
C LEU A 70 -1.26 10.77 -8.60
N TRP A 71 -0.19 11.55 -8.45
CA TRP A 71 -0.17 12.76 -7.61
C TRP A 71 -0.57 14.03 -8.34
N THR A 72 -0.33 14.13 -9.66
CA THR A 72 -0.65 15.33 -10.44
C THR A 72 -2.02 15.29 -11.07
N ASP A 73 -2.51 14.11 -11.47
CA ASP A 73 -3.68 13.97 -12.33
C ASP A 73 -4.92 13.50 -11.57
N ILE A 74 -4.73 12.89 -10.39
CA ILE A 74 -5.80 12.36 -9.55
C ILE A 74 -6.01 13.29 -8.36
N ASP A 75 -7.27 13.71 -8.16
CA ASP A 75 -7.70 14.44 -6.97
C ASP A 75 -7.29 13.71 -5.68
N SER A 76 -6.88 14.47 -4.66
CA SER A 76 -6.32 13.90 -3.43
C SER A 76 -7.29 12.96 -2.72
N GLU A 77 -8.58 13.30 -2.67
CA GLU A 77 -9.57 12.47 -1.99
C GLU A 77 -9.84 11.18 -2.79
N VAL A 78 -9.87 11.27 -4.12
CA VAL A 78 -9.97 10.09 -4.99
C VAL A 78 -8.76 9.18 -4.80
N ARG A 79 -7.54 9.74 -4.76
CA ARG A 79 -6.30 8.98 -4.53
C ARG A 79 -6.33 8.28 -3.17
N LYS A 80 -6.78 8.93 -2.10
CA LYS A 80 -6.95 8.28 -0.78
C LYS A 80 -7.91 7.11 -0.81
N VAL A 81 -9.06 7.29 -1.45
CA VAL A 81 -10.08 6.23 -1.58
C VAL A 81 -9.51 5.05 -2.37
N PHE A 82 -8.77 5.32 -3.44
CA PHE A 82 -8.07 4.29 -4.22
C PHE A 82 -7.08 3.49 -3.36
N PHE A 83 -6.17 4.17 -2.65
CA PHE A 83 -5.20 3.49 -1.77
C PHE A 83 -5.87 2.68 -0.66
N ARG A 84 -6.92 3.23 -0.03
CA ARG A 84 -7.69 2.54 1.01
C ARG A 84 -8.34 1.27 0.47
N ASN A 85 -8.96 1.32 -0.71
CA ASN A 85 -9.72 0.18 -1.22
C ASN A 85 -8.83 -0.87 -1.87
N PHE A 86 -7.92 -0.48 -2.76
CA PHE A 86 -7.17 -1.44 -3.56
C PHE A 86 -5.90 -1.92 -2.86
N ILE A 87 -5.14 -1.02 -2.23
CA ILE A 87 -3.87 -1.41 -1.59
C ILE A 87 -4.12 -1.97 -0.19
N VAL A 88 -4.91 -1.28 0.62
CA VAL A 88 -5.14 -1.70 2.02
C VAL A 88 -6.18 -2.82 2.09
N ASN A 89 -7.42 -2.55 1.68
CA ASN A 89 -8.52 -3.49 1.91
C ASN A 89 -8.40 -4.75 1.05
N ALA A 90 -8.21 -4.61 -0.26
CA ALA A 90 -8.14 -5.74 -1.16
C ALA A 90 -6.82 -6.52 -1.02
N SER A 91 -5.67 -5.87 -1.20
CA SER A 91 -4.38 -6.57 -1.17
C SER A 91 -3.95 -6.97 0.24
N LEU A 92 -3.67 -6.01 1.12
CA LEU A 92 -3.01 -6.31 2.39
C LEU A 92 -3.91 -7.02 3.41
N LEU A 93 -5.21 -6.78 3.39
CA LEU A 93 -6.16 -7.43 4.30
C LEU A 93 -6.92 -8.58 3.64
N GLY A 94 -7.39 -8.38 2.41
CA GLY A 94 -8.16 -9.37 1.67
C GLY A 94 -7.34 -10.61 1.34
N SER A 95 -6.15 -10.47 0.77
CA SER A 95 -5.36 -11.64 0.36
C SER A 95 -4.89 -12.49 1.53
N ARG A 96 -4.58 -11.90 2.68
CA ARG A 96 -4.28 -12.69 3.90
C ARG A 96 -5.48 -13.51 4.37
N LYS A 97 -6.68 -12.93 4.35
CA LYS A 97 -7.91 -13.69 4.66
C LYS A 97 -8.12 -14.83 3.67
N GLN A 98 -7.88 -14.58 2.38
CA GLN A 98 -8.04 -15.59 1.34
C GLN A 98 -7.05 -16.75 1.51
N VAL A 99 -5.77 -16.47 1.74
CA VAL A 99 -4.75 -17.50 2.03
C VAL A 99 -5.13 -18.31 3.26
N ALA A 100 -5.57 -17.65 4.34
CA ALA A 100 -6.02 -18.33 5.54
C ALA A 100 -7.19 -19.29 5.25
N ILE A 101 -8.20 -18.85 4.48
CA ILE A 101 -9.35 -19.70 4.10
C ILE A 101 -8.90 -20.90 3.27
N ILE A 102 -8.03 -20.70 2.28
CA ILE A 102 -7.54 -21.78 1.41
C ILE A 102 -6.73 -22.80 2.21
N SER A 103 -5.98 -22.38 3.23
CA SER A 103 -5.17 -23.28 4.06
C SER A 103 -5.98 -24.25 4.95
N PHE A 104 -7.31 -24.12 5.00
CA PHE A 104 -8.20 -25.04 5.71
C PHE A 104 -8.77 -26.17 4.83
N PHE A 105 -8.53 -26.15 3.52
CA PHE A 105 -8.93 -27.19 2.57
C PHE A 105 -7.71 -27.93 2.02
#